data_AF-C6XSU4-F1
#
_entry.id   AF-C6XSU4-F1
#
_cell.length_a   1.000
_cell.length_b   1.000
_cell.length_c   1.000
_cell.angle_alpha   90.00
_cell.angle_beta   90.00
_cell.angle_gamma   90.00
#
_symmetry.space_group_name_H-M   'P 1'
#
loop_
_entity.id
_entity.type
_entity.pdbx_description
1 polymer ?
#
loop_
_entity_poly.entity_id
_entity_poly.type
_entity_poly.pdbx_seq_one_letter_code
_entity_poly.pdbx_strand_id
1 'polypeptide(L)'
;MKLNHLAGIILISATTIGLFTSCASDAKKATGKTKITASGDTVAVEEAVEETNTRVPVDTAKYNTLLKKLANGDTTGKWPVKNQPYPLAGAILPFKRIVVYYGNLHSKKMGALGEYAPKEMWKRLNVEIKHWEKVDPSTPVQAGLHYIAAVASGTAGKDGKYINRMANSQIDSVLAIAKMRPNTIVFLDLQVALSSIKAELPHIEKYLQLPYVHLGIDPEFSMKDGSLPGKKIGTYDAADINYVSQYLADIVKKYNLPPKVFTVHRFTKKMVTNYQNIKLRPEVQIVMHMDGWGEPELKKGTYRHFIYSEPVQFTGFKLFYKNDLKKAPNRLMTPEDLMKLKPVPIYIQYQ
;
A
#
# COMPACT_ATOMS: atom_id res chain seq x y z
N MET A 1 1.73 37.13 54.67
CA MET A 1 1.08 38.44 54.40
C MET A 1 0.62 38.40 52.95
N LYS A 2 -0.65 38.11 52.63
CA LYS A 2 -1.86 38.94 52.70
C LYS A 2 -1.81 40.23 51.83
N LEU A 3 -2.62 40.19 50.75
CA LEU A 3 -3.46 41.26 50.14
C LEU A 3 -2.73 42.44 49.46
N ASN A 4 -3.19 43.10 48.37
CA ASN A 4 -4.39 42.96 47.53
C ASN A 4 -4.29 43.82 46.24
N HIS A 5 -4.99 43.35 45.20
CA HIS A 5 -5.78 44.01 44.12
C HIS A 5 -5.71 45.51 43.79
N LEU A 6 -5.77 45.81 42.47
CA LEU A 6 -6.70 46.74 41.78
C LEU A 6 -6.67 46.42 40.25
N ALA A 7 -7.74 45.92 39.59
CA ALA A 7 -8.82 46.62 38.84
C ALA A 7 -8.31 47.53 37.69
N GLY A 8 -8.81 47.56 36.45
CA GLY A 8 -9.90 46.92 35.69
C GLY A 8 -10.11 47.65 34.32
N ILE A 9 -11.06 47.15 33.48
CA ILE A 9 -11.83 47.85 32.40
C ILE A 9 -11.14 48.00 31.01
N ILE A 10 -11.49 47.26 29.94
CA ILE A 10 -12.62 47.32 28.96
C ILE A 10 -12.47 48.40 27.83
N LEU A 11 -12.10 47.94 26.62
CA LEU A 11 -12.81 47.99 25.31
C LEU A 11 -13.18 49.34 24.59
N ILE A 12 -12.98 49.34 23.25
CA ILE A 12 -13.75 49.99 22.14
C ILE A 12 -13.16 51.23 21.39
N SER A 13 -12.68 50.95 20.17
CA SER A 13 -12.93 51.53 18.82
C SER A 13 -12.76 53.01 18.41
N ALA A 14 -12.40 53.14 17.12
CA ALA A 14 -12.69 54.20 16.13
C ALA A 14 -11.86 55.51 16.27
N THR A 15 -11.43 56.25 15.25
CA THR A 15 -11.87 56.46 13.86
C THR A 15 -10.83 57.33 13.13
N THR A 16 -10.69 57.23 11.81
CA THR A 16 -10.35 58.34 10.86
C THR A 16 -10.51 57.76 9.44
N ILE A 17 -11.61 57.99 8.73
CA ILE A 17 -11.88 59.12 7.78
C ILE A 17 -10.67 59.32 6.86
N GLY A 18 -10.70 59.16 5.54
CA GLY A 18 -11.75 59.03 4.54
C GLY A 18 -11.25 59.71 3.26
N LEU A 19 -11.53 59.17 2.07
CA LEU A 19 -11.93 59.93 0.87
C LEU A 19 -12.06 59.00 -0.35
N PHE A 20 -13.18 59.19 -1.03
CA PHE A 20 -13.66 58.52 -2.23
C PHE A 20 -12.96 59.05 -3.48
N THR A 21 -12.80 58.17 -4.49
CA THR A 21 -13.15 58.54 -5.87
C THR A 21 -13.46 57.28 -6.69
N SER A 22 -14.62 57.31 -7.34
CA SER A 22 -15.14 56.31 -8.26
C SER A 22 -14.42 56.33 -9.61
N CYS A 23 -14.37 55.18 -10.29
CA CYS A 23 -14.68 55.09 -11.71
C CYS A 23 -15.00 53.63 -12.05
N ALA A 24 -16.23 53.41 -12.53
CA ALA A 24 -16.64 52.19 -13.21
C ALA A 24 -16.48 52.39 -14.71
N SER A 25 -15.97 51.38 -15.41
CA SER A 25 -16.26 51.21 -16.85
C SER A 25 -15.95 49.78 -17.29
N ASP A 26 -16.95 49.20 -17.95
CA ASP A 26 -16.99 47.91 -18.62
C ASP A 26 -15.79 47.62 -19.54
N ALA A 27 -15.32 46.37 -19.55
CA ALA A 27 -14.40 45.86 -20.56
C ALA A 27 -15.09 44.77 -21.42
N LYS A 28 -15.51 45.17 -22.61
CA LYS A 28 -15.84 44.29 -23.75
C LYS A 28 -14.57 43.64 -24.29
N LYS A 29 -14.73 42.37 -24.75
CA LYS A 29 -13.80 41.62 -25.61
C LYS A 29 -13.32 42.46 -26.80
N ALA A 30 -12.01 42.43 -27.05
CA ALA A 30 -11.45 42.61 -28.39
C ALA A 30 -10.16 41.79 -28.55
N THR A 31 -10.18 40.92 -29.56
CA THR A 31 -9.07 40.16 -30.12
C THR A 31 -8.06 41.08 -30.79
N GLY A 32 -6.79 40.98 -30.39
CA GLY A 32 -5.67 41.67 -31.05
C GLY A 32 -4.42 40.78 -31.04
N LYS A 33 -4.10 40.20 -32.21
CA LYS A 33 -2.83 39.52 -32.46
C LYS A 33 -1.70 40.55 -32.42
N THR A 34 -0.73 40.34 -31.53
CA THR A 34 0.60 40.96 -31.67
C THR A 34 1.65 39.86 -31.60
N LYS A 35 2.36 39.70 -32.71
CA LYS A 35 3.46 38.75 -32.90
C LYS A 35 4.75 39.48 -32.51
N ILE A 36 5.39 39.05 -31.43
CA ILE A 36 6.77 39.44 -31.11
C ILE A 36 7.58 38.16 -30.98
N THR A 37 8.49 37.97 -31.93
CA THR A 37 9.53 36.96 -31.92
C THR A 37 10.80 37.55 -31.31
N ALA A 38 11.34 36.91 -30.27
CA ALA A 38 12.74 36.50 -30.19
C ALA A 38 13.08 35.88 -28.82
N SER A 39 13.36 34.57 -28.86
CA SER A 39 14.40 33.82 -28.14
C SER A 39 14.67 34.15 -26.67
N GLY A 40 14.19 33.29 -25.79
CA GLY A 40 14.67 33.14 -24.42
C GLY A 40 14.10 31.85 -23.83
N ASP A 41 14.98 30.97 -23.35
CA ASP A 41 14.68 29.67 -22.75
C ASP A 41 13.47 29.71 -21.81
N THR A 42 12.39 29.04 -22.20
CA THR A 42 11.32 28.68 -21.28
C THR A 42 11.42 27.20 -20.98
N VAL A 43 11.95 26.91 -19.80
CA VAL A 43 11.76 25.65 -19.08
C VAL A 43 10.27 25.37 -19.05
N ALA A 44 9.85 24.27 -19.69
CA ALA A 44 8.50 23.76 -19.56
C ALA A 44 8.30 23.34 -18.10
N VAL A 45 7.50 24.10 -17.37
CA VAL A 45 7.02 23.72 -16.04
C VAL A 45 6.11 22.51 -16.25
N GLU A 46 6.50 21.40 -15.64
CA GLU A 46 5.80 20.13 -15.64
C GLU A 46 4.31 20.32 -15.31
N GLU A 47 3.44 19.76 -16.15
CA GLU A 47 2.01 19.67 -15.89
C GLU A 47 1.77 18.94 -14.56
N ALA A 48 1.01 19.60 -13.69
CA ALA A 48 0.54 19.05 -12.44
C ALA A 48 -0.20 17.73 -12.70
N VAL A 49 0.23 16.69 -12.00
CA VAL A 49 -0.46 15.41 -11.93
C VAL A 49 -1.90 15.67 -11.47
N GLU A 50 -2.89 15.28 -12.28
CA GLU A 50 -4.30 15.36 -11.90
C GLU A 50 -4.52 14.67 -10.55
N GLU A 51 -4.79 15.47 -9.52
CA GLU A 51 -5.33 14.99 -8.26
C GLU A 51 -6.70 14.37 -8.55
N THR A 52 -6.73 13.04 -8.73
CA THR A 52 -8.00 12.30 -8.73
C THR A 52 -8.78 12.66 -7.47
N ASN A 53 -9.92 13.33 -7.68
CA ASN A 53 -10.74 13.89 -6.61
C ASN A 53 -11.20 12.76 -5.67
N THR A 54 -10.51 12.61 -4.53
CA THR A 54 -10.70 11.56 -3.51
C THR A 54 -12.00 11.70 -2.73
N ARG A 55 -12.94 12.55 -3.19
CA ARG A 55 -14.15 12.94 -2.46
C ARG A 55 -15.44 12.26 -2.92
N VAL A 56 -15.38 11.33 -3.88
CA VAL A 56 -16.58 10.59 -4.28
C VAL A 56 -16.88 9.49 -3.25
N PRO A 57 -18.05 9.53 -2.58
CA PRO A 57 -18.44 8.48 -1.64
C PRO A 57 -18.44 7.09 -2.30
N VAL A 58 -18.09 6.07 -1.53
CA VAL A 58 -18.05 4.69 -2.03
C VAL A 58 -19.47 4.21 -2.36
N ASP A 59 -19.67 3.74 -3.59
CA ASP A 59 -20.88 3.00 -3.98
C ASP A 59 -20.93 1.67 -3.23
N THR A 60 -21.72 1.62 -2.15
CA THR A 60 -21.82 0.47 -1.26
C THR A 60 -22.48 -0.73 -1.93
N ALA A 61 -23.41 -0.52 -2.87
CA ALA A 61 -24.05 -1.60 -3.62
C ALA A 61 -23.06 -2.27 -4.57
N LYS A 62 -22.26 -1.48 -5.30
CA LYS A 62 -21.16 -1.98 -6.13
C LYS A 62 -20.10 -2.67 -5.28
N TYR A 63 -19.70 -2.08 -4.16
CA TYR A 63 -18.76 -2.69 -3.21
C TYR A 63 -19.22 -4.08 -2.76
N ASN A 64 -20.47 -4.21 -2.32
CA ASN A 64 -21.05 -5.49 -1.89
C ASN A 64 -21.09 -6.52 -3.04
N THR A 65 -21.41 -6.07 -4.26
CA THR A 65 -21.44 -6.94 -5.45
C THR A 65 -20.04 -7.47 -5.78
N LEU A 66 -19.02 -6.61 -5.72
CA LEU A 66 -17.63 -7.01 -5.96
C LEU A 66 -17.10 -7.93 -4.87
N LEU A 67 -17.47 -7.72 -3.60
CA LEU A 67 -17.12 -8.66 -2.52
C LEU A 67 -17.69 -10.06 -2.76
N LYS A 68 -18.96 -10.14 -3.18
CA LYS A 68 -19.58 -11.42 -3.56
C LYS A 68 -18.88 -12.07 -4.75
N LYS A 69 -18.50 -11.28 -5.76
CA LYS A 69 -17.70 -11.76 -6.89
C LYS A 69 -16.35 -12.34 -6.43
N LEU A 70 -15.62 -11.64 -5.58
CA LEU A 70 -14.33 -12.12 -5.05
C LEU A 70 -14.46 -13.39 -4.20
N ALA A 71 -15.57 -13.57 -3.49
CA ALA A 71 -15.82 -14.81 -2.76
C ALA A 71 -15.92 -16.04 -3.67
N ASN A 72 -16.13 -15.84 -4.98
CA ASN A 72 -16.06 -16.87 -6.02
C ASN A 72 -16.97 -18.08 -5.74
N GLY A 73 -18.20 -17.80 -5.31
CA GLY A 73 -19.16 -18.84 -4.93
C GLY A 73 -18.69 -19.68 -3.75
N ASP A 74 -18.02 -19.08 -2.75
CA ASP A 74 -17.88 -19.69 -1.44
C ASP A 74 -19.28 -19.91 -0.82
N THR A 75 -19.57 -21.16 -0.48
CA THR A 75 -20.83 -21.57 0.15
C THR A 75 -20.67 -21.86 1.64
N THR A 76 -19.43 -21.79 2.17
CA THR A 76 -19.16 -22.07 3.58
C THR A 76 -19.51 -20.92 4.51
N GLY A 77 -19.77 -19.73 3.95
CA GLY A 77 -20.09 -18.53 4.70
C GLY A 77 -18.87 -17.84 5.32
N LYS A 78 -17.65 -18.25 4.94
CA LYS A 78 -16.40 -17.60 5.36
C LYS A 78 -16.09 -16.36 4.54
N TRP A 79 -16.41 -16.40 3.25
CA TRP A 79 -16.14 -15.32 2.30
C TRP A 79 -17.43 -14.88 1.57
N PRO A 80 -17.62 -13.57 1.33
CA PRO A 80 -16.82 -12.48 1.87
C PRO A 80 -17.01 -12.38 3.39
N VAL A 81 -16.04 -11.81 4.09
CA VAL A 81 -16.14 -11.60 5.55
C VAL A 81 -17.39 -10.75 5.84
N LYS A 82 -18.17 -11.13 6.85
CA LYS A 82 -19.38 -10.39 7.21
C LYS A 82 -19.02 -9.16 8.05
N ASN A 83 -19.89 -8.14 8.02
CA ASN A 83 -19.77 -6.93 8.87
C ASN A 83 -18.45 -6.16 8.71
N GLN A 84 -17.84 -6.22 7.52
CA GLN A 84 -16.70 -5.36 7.19
C GLN A 84 -17.16 -3.91 7.12
N PRO A 85 -16.39 -2.93 7.63
CA PRO A 85 -16.72 -1.53 7.43
C PRO A 85 -16.65 -1.18 5.94
N TYR A 86 -17.51 -0.26 5.50
CA TYR A 86 -17.34 0.36 4.19
C TYR A 86 -16.07 1.21 4.21
N PRO A 87 -15.20 1.08 3.19
CA PRO A 87 -13.97 1.85 3.16
C PRO A 87 -14.25 3.32 2.87
N LEU A 88 -13.29 4.18 3.19
CA LEU A 88 -13.34 5.59 2.79
C LEU A 88 -13.24 5.75 1.26
N ALA A 89 -13.62 6.95 0.78
CA ALA A 89 -13.44 7.33 -0.61
C ALA A 89 -11.96 7.20 -1.05
N GLY A 90 -11.75 6.77 -2.30
CA GLY A 90 -10.41 6.44 -2.82
C GLY A 90 -9.93 5.02 -2.49
N ALA A 91 -10.79 4.16 -1.95
CA ALA A 91 -10.49 2.73 -1.79
C ALA A 91 -10.09 2.06 -3.11
N ILE A 92 -9.08 1.18 -3.04
CA ILE A 92 -8.56 0.45 -4.19
C ILE A 92 -9.29 -0.89 -4.31
N LEU A 93 -9.46 -1.59 -3.18
CA LEU A 93 -10.05 -2.91 -3.08
C LEU A 93 -11.53 -2.81 -2.68
N PRO A 94 -12.41 -3.65 -3.24
CA PRO A 94 -12.19 -4.62 -4.32
C PRO A 94 -12.35 -4.04 -5.73
N PHE A 95 -12.34 -2.71 -5.89
CA PHE A 95 -12.62 -2.03 -7.17
C PHE A 95 -11.56 -2.28 -8.25
N LYS A 96 -10.29 -2.45 -7.84
CA LYS A 96 -9.15 -2.72 -8.70
C LYS A 96 -8.33 -3.87 -8.13
N ARG A 97 -7.72 -4.66 -9.03
CA ARG A 97 -6.73 -5.67 -8.67
C ARG A 97 -5.36 -5.04 -8.58
N ILE A 98 -4.68 -5.19 -7.46
CA ILE A 98 -3.31 -4.71 -7.30
C ILE A 98 -2.36 -5.74 -7.91
N VAL A 99 -1.45 -5.32 -8.79
CA VAL A 99 -0.39 -6.16 -9.37
C VAL A 99 0.95 -5.47 -9.17
N VAL A 100 1.88 -6.13 -8.48
CA VAL A 100 3.17 -5.53 -8.09
C VAL A 100 4.36 -6.42 -8.35
N TYR A 101 5.51 -5.78 -8.59
CA TYR A 101 6.82 -6.41 -8.43
C TYR A 101 7.38 -6.14 -7.04
N TYR A 102 7.88 -7.20 -6.41
CA TYR A 102 8.48 -7.16 -5.08
C TYR A 102 10.01 -7.13 -5.15
N GLY A 103 10.66 -6.47 -4.19
CA GLY A 103 12.07 -6.71 -3.91
C GLY A 103 12.82 -5.52 -3.32
N ASN A 104 14.15 -5.59 -3.39
CA ASN A 104 15.06 -4.58 -2.85
C ASN A 104 16.09 -4.16 -3.91
N LEU A 105 16.26 -2.86 -4.11
CA LEU A 105 17.13 -2.26 -5.13
C LEU A 105 18.63 -2.60 -4.96
N HIS A 106 19.07 -2.99 -3.77
CA HIS A 106 20.46 -3.43 -3.54
C HIS A 106 20.70 -4.90 -3.85
N SER A 107 19.66 -5.70 -4.11
CA SER A 107 19.80 -7.14 -4.29
C SER A 107 18.98 -7.67 -5.45
N LYS A 108 19.69 -8.13 -6.49
CA LYS A 108 19.12 -8.87 -7.62
C LYS A 108 18.56 -10.25 -7.24
N LYS A 109 18.75 -10.70 -6.00
CA LYS A 109 18.27 -11.99 -5.48
C LYS A 109 17.02 -11.85 -4.60
N MET A 110 16.62 -10.64 -4.26
CA MET A 110 15.50 -10.38 -3.34
C MET A 110 14.20 -9.98 -4.05
N GLY A 111 14.14 -10.10 -5.38
CA GLY A 111 12.90 -10.04 -6.15
C GLY A 111 12.99 -9.22 -7.43
N ALA A 112 12.01 -9.44 -8.30
CA ALA A 112 11.91 -8.83 -9.63
C ALA A 112 12.07 -7.30 -9.67
N LEU A 113 11.67 -6.57 -8.60
CA LEU A 113 11.84 -5.11 -8.52
C LEU A 113 13.32 -4.69 -8.57
N GLY A 114 14.19 -5.41 -7.84
CA GLY A 114 15.63 -5.12 -7.76
C GLY A 114 16.49 -5.89 -8.76
N GLU A 115 15.90 -6.85 -9.49
CA GLU A 115 16.63 -7.70 -10.43
C GLU A 115 16.99 -6.97 -11.74
N TYR A 116 16.12 -6.06 -12.19
CA TYR A 116 16.22 -5.42 -13.50
C TYR A 116 16.43 -3.90 -13.39
N ALA A 117 17.03 -3.30 -14.41
CA ALA A 117 17.05 -1.84 -14.55
C ALA A 117 15.60 -1.30 -14.68
N PRO A 118 15.28 -0.09 -14.19
CA PRO A 118 13.90 0.40 -14.09
C PRO A 118 13.05 0.30 -15.37
N LYS A 119 13.61 0.63 -16.53
CA LYS A 119 12.89 0.52 -17.83
C LYS A 119 12.52 -0.93 -18.17
N GLU A 120 13.46 -1.85 -17.97
CA GLU A 120 13.23 -3.28 -18.24
C GLU A 120 12.29 -3.90 -17.19
N MET A 121 12.44 -3.52 -15.92
CA MET A 121 11.52 -3.89 -14.84
C MET A 121 10.08 -3.53 -15.22
N TRP A 122 9.85 -2.28 -15.65
CA TRP A 122 8.53 -1.83 -16.08
C TRP A 122 8.01 -2.53 -17.32
N LYS A 123 8.88 -2.80 -18.31
CA LYS A 123 8.50 -3.58 -19.50
C LYS A 123 7.93 -4.94 -19.10
N ARG A 124 8.57 -5.62 -18.15
CA ARG A 124 8.15 -6.94 -17.65
C ARG A 124 6.88 -6.88 -16.81
N LEU A 125 6.80 -5.95 -15.85
CA LEU A 125 5.59 -5.77 -15.04
C LEU A 125 4.37 -5.39 -15.90
N ASN A 126 4.56 -4.61 -16.96
CA ASN A 126 3.48 -4.28 -17.90
C ASN A 126 2.97 -5.51 -18.69
N VAL A 127 3.78 -6.56 -18.88
CA VAL A 127 3.31 -7.83 -19.46
C VAL A 127 2.35 -8.53 -18.49
N GLU A 128 2.71 -8.62 -17.21
CA GLU A 128 1.83 -9.21 -16.19
C GLU A 128 0.53 -8.42 -16.02
N ILE A 129 0.60 -7.09 -16.00
CA ILE A 129 -0.57 -6.21 -15.94
C ILE A 129 -1.53 -6.50 -17.09
N LYS A 130 -1.02 -6.53 -18.33
CA LYS A 130 -1.82 -6.84 -19.53
C LYS A 130 -2.43 -8.24 -19.48
N HIS A 131 -1.73 -9.22 -18.92
CA HIS A 131 -2.27 -10.57 -18.76
C HIS A 131 -3.46 -10.57 -17.79
N TRP A 132 -3.35 -9.89 -16.65
CA TRP A 132 -4.46 -9.75 -15.71
C TRP A 132 -5.66 -8.99 -16.29
N GLU A 133 -5.43 -7.89 -17.02
CA GLU A 133 -6.48 -7.14 -17.71
C GLU A 133 -7.21 -8.00 -18.74
N LYS A 134 -6.50 -8.89 -19.43
CA LYS A 134 -7.10 -9.82 -20.40
C LYS A 134 -7.94 -10.90 -19.72
N VAL A 135 -7.49 -11.44 -18.59
CA VAL A 135 -8.13 -12.58 -17.91
C VAL A 135 -9.35 -12.17 -17.09
N ASP A 136 -9.35 -10.97 -16.50
CA ASP A 136 -10.50 -10.43 -15.77
C ASP A 136 -10.72 -8.95 -16.12
N PRO A 137 -11.24 -8.65 -17.33
CA PRO A 137 -11.41 -7.27 -17.82
C PRO A 137 -12.38 -6.44 -16.99
N SER A 138 -13.26 -7.10 -16.23
CA SER A 138 -14.21 -6.43 -15.35
C SER A 138 -13.61 -5.95 -14.01
N THR A 139 -12.35 -6.28 -13.73
CA THR A 139 -11.61 -5.81 -12.54
C THR A 139 -10.32 -5.12 -13.00
N PRO A 140 -10.32 -3.79 -13.17
CA PRO A 140 -9.15 -3.04 -13.63
C PRO A 140 -7.91 -3.26 -12.77
N VAL A 141 -6.71 -3.14 -13.36
CA VAL A 141 -5.45 -3.33 -12.64
C VAL A 141 -4.92 -2.00 -12.08
N GLN A 142 -4.52 -2.03 -10.81
CA GLN A 142 -3.75 -1.01 -10.12
C GLN A 142 -2.29 -1.47 -10.05
N ALA A 143 -1.42 -0.88 -10.87
CA ALA A 143 0.00 -1.18 -10.86
C ALA A 143 0.66 -0.66 -9.58
N GLY A 144 1.65 -1.39 -9.06
CA GLY A 144 2.46 -0.93 -7.94
C GLY A 144 3.84 -1.58 -7.85
N LEU A 145 4.66 -1.06 -6.95
CA LEU A 145 5.97 -1.62 -6.60
C LEU A 145 5.99 -1.91 -5.10
N HIS A 146 6.45 -3.10 -4.69
CA HIS A 146 6.54 -3.48 -3.30
C HIS A 146 8.01 -3.58 -2.87
N TYR A 147 8.48 -2.54 -2.19
CA TYR A 147 9.88 -2.37 -1.85
C TYR A 147 10.18 -2.74 -0.40
N ILE A 148 11.20 -3.56 -0.19
CA ILE A 148 11.65 -3.93 1.15
C ILE A 148 12.45 -2.78 1.76
N ALA A 149 11.80 -2.00 2.62
CA ALA A 149 12.36 -0.81 3.27
C ALA A 149 13.15 -1.14 4.55
N ALA A 150 12.87 -2.27 5.17
CA ALA A 150 13.69 -2.85 6.22
C ALA A 150 13.84 -4.35 6.01
N VAL A 151 15.08 -4.82 5.98
CA VAL A 151 15.45 -6.20 5.62
C VAL A 151 15.95 -6.94 6.86
N ALA A 152 15.44 -8.13 7.13
CA ALA A 152 16.01 -8.99 8.15
C ALA A 152 17.38 -9.51 7.70
N SER A 153 18.38 -9.39 8.56
CA SER A 153 19.79 -9.64 8.26
C SER A 153 20.28 -10.90 8.97
N GLY A 154 21.14 -11.67 8.29
CA GLY A 154 21.86 -12.79 8.92
C GLY A 154 22.96 -12.34 9.89
N THR A 155 23.34 -11.06 9.87
CA THR A 155 24.41 -10.48 10.69
C THR A 155 23.88 -9.37 11.59
N ALA A 156 24.44 -9.27 12.81
CA ALA A 156 24.09 -8.23 13.76
C ALA A 156 24.48 -6.85 13.22
N GLY A 157 23.55 -5.90 13.30
CA GLY A 157 23.85 -4.47 13.17
C GLY A 157 24.43 -3.91 14.46
N LYS A 158 24.76 -2.61 14.45
CA LYS A 158 25.31 -1.90 15.63
C LYS A 158 24.40 -1.96 16.86
N ASP A 159 23.10 -2.05 16.64
CA ASP A 159 22.06 -2.14 17.67
C ASP A 159 21.73 -3.59 18.08
N GLY A 160 22.42 -4.58 17.51
CA GLY A 160 22.17 -5.99 17.75
C GLY A 160 20.82 -6.49 17.25
N LYS A 161 20.11 -5.72 16.39
CA LYS A 161 18.73 -6.05 15.98
C LYS A 161 18.62 -6.92 14.72
N TYR A 162 19.74 -7.23 14.07
CA TYR A 162 19.78 -8.05 12.85
C TYR A 162 18.85 -7.50 11.76
N ILE A 163 18.80 -6.18 11.61
CA ILE A 163 17.94 -5.47 10.66
C ILE A 163 18.79 -4.48 9.86
N ASN A 164 18.63 -4.51 8.53
CA ASN A 164 19.20 -3.53 7.63
C ASN A 164 18.08 -2.56 7.21
N ARG A 165 18.09 -1.35 7.78
CA ARG A 165 17.14 -0.28 7.43
C ARG A 165 17.64 0.43 6.19
N MET A 166 16.80 0.51 5.16
CA MET A 166 17.15 1.20 3.94
C MET A 166 17.21 2.70 4.20
N ALA A 167 18.21 3.37 3.63
CA ALA A 167 18.30 4.82 3.71
C ALA A 167 17.10 5.46 3.01
N ASN A 168 16.70 6.65 3.47
CA ASN A 168 15.63 7.44 2.85
C ASN A 168 15.84 7.60 1.33
N SER A 169 17.07 7.81 0.86
CA SER A 169 17.40 7.94 -0.56
C SER A 169 17.04 6.70 -1.39
N GLN A 170 17.02 5.51 -0.79
CA GLN A 170 16.58 4.29 -1.47
C GLN A 170 15.06 4.22 -1.59
N ILE A 171 14.34 4.66 -0.55
CA ILE A 171 12.88 4.80 -0.62
C ILE A 171 12.53 5.88 -1.67
N ASP A 172 13.23 7.00 -1.68
CA ASP A 172 13.07 8.06 -2.68
C ASP A 172 13.33 7.52 -4.11
N SER A 173 14.30 6.62 -4.27
CA SER A 173 14.60 5.97 -5.55
C SER A 173 13.44 5.09 -6.04
N VAL A 174 12.81 4.29 -5.18
CA VAL A 174 11.64 3.51 -5.61
C VAL A 174 10.44 4.39 -5.92
N LEU A 175 10.25 5.50 -5.19
CA LEU A 175 9.20 6.48 -5.51
C LEU A 175 9.45 7.14 -6.87
N ALA A 176 10.71 7.44 -7.23
CA ALA A 176 11.07 7.94 -8.55
C ALA A 176 10.82 6.89 -9.65
N ILE A 177 11.15 5.61 -9.40
CA ILE A 177 10.83 4.52 -10.33
C ILE A 177 9.31 4.37 -10.50
N ALA A 178 8.54 4.52 -9.42
CA ALA A 178 7.07 4.47 -9.47
C ALA A 178 6.49 5.56 -10.38
N LYS A 179 7.04 6.79 -10.32
CA LYS A 179 6.62 7.93 -11.17
C LYS A 179 6.84 7.70 -12.67
N MET A 180 7.67 6.74 -13.08
CA MET A 180 7.86 6.40 -14.50
C MET A 180 6.58 5.83 -15.16
N ARG A 181 5.61 5.37 -14.35
CA ARG A 181 4.31 4.91 -14.83
C ARG A 181 3.20 5.68 -14.09
N PRO A 182 2.24 6.29 -14.81
CA PRO A 182 1.13 7.01 -14.18
C PRO A 182 0.35 6.14 -13.19
N ASN A 183 -0.11 6.79 -12.12
CA ASN A 183 -0.97 6.18 -11.10
C ASN A 183 -0.37 4.95 -10.42
N THR A 184 0.95 4.81 -10.33
CA THR A 184 1.60 3.68 -9.63
C THR A 184 1.57 3.89 -8.12
N ILE A 185 1.20 2.85 -7.37
CA ILE A 185 1.28 2.82 -5.90
C ILE A 185 2.58 2.15 -5.43
N VAL A 186 3.02 2.46 -4.22
CA VAL A 186 4.23 1.85 -3.62
C VAL A 186 3.89 1.24 -2.27
N PHE A 187 4.37 0.04 -2.01
CA PHE A 187 4.34 -0.57 -0.69
C PHE A 187 5.73 -0.52 -0.09
N LEU A 188 5.84 -0.13 1.18
CA LEU A 188 7.05 -0.26 1.97
C LEU A 188 6.90 -1.49 2.88
N ASP A 189 7.74 -2.49 2.66
CA ASP A 189 7.75 -3.73 3.45
C ASP A 189 8.75 -3.64 4.60
N LEU A 190 8.34 -4.16 5.77
CA LEU A 190 9.15 -4.18 6.98
C LEU A 190 9.36 -5.62 7.49
N GLN A 191 10.61 -6.07 7.41
CA GLN A 191 11.12 -7.29 8.02
C GLN A 191 11.88 -6.94 9.31
N VAL A 192 11.23 -7.04 10.46
CA VAL A 192 11.70 -6.39 11.70
C VAL A 192 12.82 -7.13 12.46
N ALA A 193 13.08 -8.40 12.13
CA ALA A 193 14.02 -9.27 12.83
C ALA A 193 13.84 -9.24 14.36
N LEU A 194 14.88 -8.88 15.13
CA LEU A 194 14.84 -8.76 16.60
C LEU A 194 14.38 -7.37 17.09
N SER A 195 13.99 -6.49 16.17
CA SER A 195 13.27 -5.26 16.50
C SER A 195 11.76 -5.53 16.66
N SER A 196 10.97 -4.46 16.77
CA SER A 196 9.52 -4.56 16.84
C SER A 196 8.87 -3.62 15.81
N ILE A 197 7.69 -3.98 15.33
CA ILE A 197 6.96 -3.13 14.37
C ILE A 197 6.65 -1.74 14.93
N LYS A 198 6.50 -1.62 16.26
CA LYS A 198 6.30 -0.34 16.96
C LYS A 198 7.51 0.59 16.85
N ALA A 199 8.72 0.01 16.87
CA ALA A 199 9.96 0.77 16.73
C ALA A 199 10.25 1.11 15.25
N GLU A 200 9.86 0.23 14.32
CA GLU A 200 10.22 0.40 12.91
C GLU A 200 9.26 1.32 12.13
N LEU A 201 7.97 1.33 12.45
CA LEU A 201 6.98 2.15 11.73
C LEU A 201 7.30 3.65 11.69
N PRO A 202 7.70 4.31 12.79
CA PRO A 202 7.99 5.74 12.79
C PRO A 202 9.09 6.16 11.81
N HIS A 203 10.03 5.25 11.48
CA HIS A 203 11.11 5.56 10.53
C HIS A 203 10.62 5.82 9.11
N ILE A 204 9.46 5.28 8.73
CA ILE A 204 8.88 5.45 7.39
C ILE A 204 7.61 6.32 7.40
N GLU A 205 7.22 6.91 8.53
CA GLU A 205 5.96 7.65 8.67
C GLU A 205 5.82 8.74 7.60
N LYS A 206 6.90 9.51 7.35
CA LYS A 206 6.90 10.59 6.35
C LYS A 206 6.50 10.10 4.95
N TYR A 207 6.78 8.84 4.61
CA TYR A 207 6.39 8.25 3.34
C TYR A 207 4.95 7.74 3.37
N LEU A 208 4.50 7.19 4.50
CA LEU A 208 3.11 6.76 4.69
C LEU A 208 2.11 7.92 4.63
N GLN A 209 2.57 9.16 4.83
CA GLN A 209 1.78 10.38 4.60
C GLN A 209 1.44 10.62 3.11
N LEU A 210 2.16 9.99 2.17
CA LEU A 210 1.87 10.11 0.74
C LEU A 210 0.65 9.25 0.36
N PRO A 211 -0.32 9.76 -0.41
CA PRO A 211 -1.59 9.06 -0.67
C PRO A 211 -1.42 7.71 -1.39
N TYR A 212 -0.40 7.59 -2.25
CA TYR A 212 -0.11 6.39 -3.05
C TYR A 212 0.88 5.42 -2.39
N VAL A 213 1.30 5.68 -1.14
CA VAL A 213 2.19 4.80 -0.38
C VAL A 213 1.40 3.99 0.64
N HIS A 214 1.69 2.70 0.67
CA HIS A 214 1.04 1.63 1.43
C HIS A 214 2.09 0.81 2.20
N LEU A 215 1.65 -0.17 2.98
CA LEU A 215 2.51 -0.91 3.90
C LEU A 215 2.41 -2.42 3.71
N GLY A 216 3.55 -3.11 3.74
CA GLY A 216 3.68 -4.55 3.92
C GLY A 216 4.39 -4.89 5.23
N ILE A 217 4.04 -6.02 5.85
CA ILE A 217 4.81 -6.60 6.95
C ILE A 217 4.99 -8.10 6.77
N ASP A 218 6.17 -8.60 7.12
CA ASP A 218 6.54 -10.01 7.08
C ASP A 218 6.58 -10.63 8.49
N PRO A 219 5.52 -11.32 8.95
CA PRO A 219 5.56 -12.04 10.22
C PRO A 219 6.66 -13.09 10.31
N GLU A 220 7.12 -13.67 9.19
CA GLU A 220 8.23 -14.62 9.16
C GLU A 220 9.50 -14.06 9.82
N PHE A 221 9.68 -12.74 9.77
CA PHE A 221 10.85 -12.08 10.32
C PHE A 221 10.56 -11.35 11.65
N SER A 222 9.41 -11.56 12.29
CA SER A 222 9.13 -11.04 13.62
C SER A 222 9.60 -12.03 14.68
N MET A 223 10.85 -11.89 15.11
CA MET A 223 11.58 -12.87 15.91
C MET A 223 11.41 -12.65 17.41
N LYS A 224 10.17 -12.75 17.89
CA LYS A 224 9.81 -12.45 19.29
C LYS A 224 10.45 -13.36 20.34
N ASP A 225 10.90 -14.55 19.95
CA ASP A 225 11.57 -15.52 20.83
C ASP A 225 13.09 -15.30 20.94
N GLY A 226 13.63 -14.27 20.29
CA GLY A 226 15.07 -13.99 20.26
C GLY A 226 15.86 -14.84 19.26
N SER A 227 15.21 -15.77 18.54
CA SER A 227 15.90 -16.56 17.52
C SER A 227 16.31 -15.70 16.33
N LEU A 228 17.45 -16.03 15.71
CA LEU A 228 17.94 -15.26 14.58
C LEU A 228 17.03 -15.42 13.35
N PRO A 229 16.81 -14.35 12.56
CA PRO A 229 15.97 -14.42 11.36
C PRO A 229 16.48 -15.50 10.40
N GLY A 230 15.54 -16.22 9.76
CA GLY A 230 15.84 -17.32 8.84
C GLY A 230 16.20 -18.65 9.51
N LYS A 231 16.33 -18.72 10.85
CA LYS A 231 16.47 -20.01 11.58
C LYS A 231 15.13 -20.64 11.93
N LYS A 232 14.13 -19.81 12.20
CA LYS A 232 12.74 -20.17 12.44
C LYS A 232 11.83 -19.17 11.74
N ILE A 233 10.59 -19.58 11.53
CA ILE A 233 9.53 -18.67 11.08
C ILE A 233 9.02 -17.91 12.30
N GLY A 234 9.13 -16.59 12.27
CA GLY A 234 8.61 -15.66 13.27
C GLY A 234 7.09 -15.59 13.30
N THR A 235 6.57 -14.62 14.07
CA THR A 235 5.13 -14.46 14.25
C THR A 235 4.71 -13.03 14.57
N TYR A 236 3.52 -12.67 14.11
CA TYR A 236 2.74 -11.56 14.62
C TYR A 236 1.43 -12.06 15.23
N ASP A 237 1.01 -11.39 16.29
CA ASP A 237 -0.33 -11.55 16.84
C ASP A 237 -1.29 -10.51 16.24
N ALA A 238 -2.59 -10.76 16.34
CA ALA A 238 -3.60 -9.75 16.04
C ALA A 238 -3.36 -8.42 16.76
N ALA A 239 -2.79 -8.42 17.97
CA ALA A 239 -2.39 -7.20 18.67
C ALA A 239 -1.36 -6.36 17.89
N ASP A 240 -0.39 -6.98 17.22
CA ASP A 240 0.58 -6.26 16.40
C ASP A 240 -0.09 -5.71 15.13
N ILE A 241 -0.91 -6.52 14.46
CA ILE A 241 -1.65 -6.12 13.26
C ILE A 241 -2.61 -4.97 13.58
N ASN A 242 -3.26 -5.01 14.76
CA ASN A 242 -4.15 -3.97 15.24
C ASN A 242 -3.42 -2.68 15.60
N TYR A 243 -2.20 -2.77 16.12
CA TYR A 243 -1.33 -1.60 16.33
C TYR A 243 -1.02 -0.94 14.99
N VAL A 244 -0.60 -1.72 13.99
CA VAL A 244 -0.29 -1.21 12.64
C VAL A 244 -1.53 -0.61 11.99
N SER A 245 -2.69 -1.29 12.04
CA SER A 245 -3.92 -0.79 11.44
C SER A 245 -4.44 0.48 12.13
N GLN A 246 -4.26 0.61 13.44
CA GLN A 246 -4.54 1.86 14.15
C GLN A 246 -3.62 2.98 13.68
N TYR A 247 -2.32 2.72 13.64
CA TYR A 247 -1.32 3.70 13.24
C TYR A 247 -1.57 4.23 11.82
N LEU A 248 -1.88 3.34 10.87
CA LEU A 248 -2.27 3.74 9.51
C LEU A 248 -3.59 4.53 9.48
N ALA A 249 -4.58 4.14 10.29
CA ALA A 249 -5.84 4.87 10.39
C ALA A 249 -5.65 6.29 10.94
N ASP A 250 -4.75 6.46 11.92
CA ASP A 250 -4.43 7.77 12.50
C ASP A 250 -3.74 8.68 11.47
N ILE A 251 -2.82 8.13 10.66
CA ILE A 251 -2.21 8.87 9.54
C ILE A 251 -3.28 9.26 8.51
N VAL A 252 -4.17 8.34 8.14
CA VAL A 252 -5.25 8.62 7.17
C VAL A 252 -6.15 9.76 7.65
N LYS A 253 -6.56 9.75 8.91
CA LYS A 253 -7.39 10.81 9.51
C LYS A 253 -6.63 12.14 9.60
N LYS A 254 -5.40 12.10 10.11
CA LYS A 254 -4.60 13.29 10.35
C LYS A 254 -4.27 14.06 9.07
N TYR A 255 -4.00 13.34 7.98
CA TYR A 255 -3.59 13.93 6.70
C TYR A 255 -4.68 13.86 5.62
N ASN A 256 -5.91 13.47 5.99
CA ASN A 256 -7.05 13.35 5.08
C ASN A 256 -6.73 12.53 3.81
N LEU A 257 -6.13 11.35 3.99
CA LEU A 257 -5.66 10.48 2.91
C LEU A 257 -6.75 9.51 2.43
N PRO A 258 -6.64 8.97 1.21
CA PRO A 258 -7.38 7.75 0.87
C PRO A 258 -6.95 6.58 1.78
N PRO A 259 -7.80 5.56 1.95
CA PRO A 259 -7.52 4.45 2.84
C PRO A 259 -6.30 3.64 2.38
N LYS A 260 -5.46 3.24 3.32
CA LYS A 260 -4.22 2.50 3.06
C LYS A 260 -4.51 1.03 2.77
N VAL A 261 -3.81 0.44 1.80
CA VAL A 261 -3.72 -1.01 1.69
C VAL A 261 -2.63 -1.48 2.65
N PHE A 262 -2.93 -2.48 3.46
CA PHE A 262 -2.02 -3.06 4.45
C PHE A 262 -1.89 -4.56 4.20
N THR A 263 -0.73 -4.97 3.69
CA THR A 263 -0.45 -6.34 3.31
C THR A 263 0.26 -7.07 4.46
N VAL A 264 -0.26 -8.24 4.84
CA VAL A 264 0.34 -9.12 5.85
C VAL A 264 0.67 -10.45 5.19
N HIS A 265 1.96 -10.74 5.09
CA HIS A 265 2.48 -11.94 4.44
C HIS A 265 2.22 -13.20 5.29
N ARG A 266 1.74 -14.29 4.71
CA ARG A 266 1.42 -15.53 5.43
C ARG A 266 1.51 -16.75 4.53
N PHE A 267 2.27 -17.75 4.96
CA PHE A 267 2.32 -19.09 4.32
C PHE A 267 2.35 -20.25 5.31
N THR A 268 2.28 -19.98 6.61
CA THR A 268 2.00 -20.98 7.64
C THR A 268 0.97 -20.43 8.62
N LYS A 269 0.27 -21.31 9.34
CA LYS A 269 -0.74 -20.91 10.32
C LYS A 269 -0.17 -20.05 11.47
N LYS A 270 1.02 -20.41 11.97
CA LYS A 270 1.62 -19.77 13.16
C LYS A 270 2.19 -18.38 12.90
N MET A 271 2.31 -17.96 11.64
CA MET A 271 2.79 -16.62 11.30
C MET A 271 1.85 -15.51 11.79
N VAL A 272 0.54 -15.79 11.85
CA VAL A 272 -0.46 -14.86 12.38
C VAL A 272 -1.31 -15.56 13.41
N THR A 273 -1.17 -15.17 14.68
CA THR A 273 -1.99 -15.71 15.77
C THR A 273 -3.21 -14.85 16.04
N ASN A 274 -4.27 -15.50 16.55
CA ASN A 274 -5.50 -14.84 16.98
C ASN A 274 -6.16 -13.96 15.90
N TYR A 275 -6.11 -14.36 14.62
CA TYR A 275 -6.57 -13.55 13.49
C TYR A 275 -8.01 -13.04 13.63
N GLN A 276 -8.88 -13.76 14.36
CA GLN A 276 -10.26 -13.36 14.63
C GLN A 276 -10.36 -12.05 15.44
N ASN A 277 -9.30 -11.68 16.16
CA ASN A 277 -9.22 -10.45 16.93
C ASN A 277 -8.68 -9.26 16.11
N ILE A 278 -8.37 -9.44 14.83
CA ILE A 278 -7.96 -8.35 13.94
C ILE A 278 -9.16 -7.43 13.69
N LYS A 279 -8.99 -6.15 13.95
CA LYS A 279 -10.01 -5.10 13.82
C LYS A 279 -9.91 -4.47 12.44
N LEU A 280 -11.01 -4.54 11.69
CA LEU A 280 -11.18 -3.87 10.41
C LEU A 280 -11.57 -2.41 10.60
N ARG A 281 -11.16 -1.54 9.68
CA ARG A 281 -11.31 -0.08 9.78
C ARG A 281 -11.64 0.53 8.41
N PRO A 282 -12.50 1.56 8.29
CA PRO A 282 -12.73 2.25 7.02
C PRO A 282 -11.45 2.79 6.36
N GLU A 283 -10.45 3.15 7.16
CA GLU A 283 -9.19 3.76 6.74
C GLU A 283 -8.16 2.75 6.20
N VAL A 284 -8.37 1.44 6.41
CA VAL A 284 -7.36 0.41 6.10
C VAL A 284 -8.00 -0.80 5.43
N GLN A 285 -7.43 -1.20 4.30
CA GLN A 285 -7.79 -2.37 3.51
C GLN A 285 -6.74 -3.46 3.74
N ILE A 286 -7.05 -4.44 4.59
CA ILE A 286 -6.12 -5.49 5.01
C ILE A 286 -6.11 -6.64 3.99
N VAL A 287 -4.92 -7.00 3.51
CA VAL A 287 -4.70 -8.13 2.61
C VAL A 287 -3.93 -9.21 3.37
N MET A 288 -4.54 -10.38 3.57
CA MET A 288 -3.82 -11.58 3.97
C MET A 288 -3.21 -12.24 2.72
N HIS A 289 -1.90 -12.12 2.59
CA HIS A 289 -1.19 -12.40 1.35
C HIS A 289 -0.45 -13.74 1.41
N MET A 290 -0.80 -14.67 0.52
CA MET A 290 -0.14 -15.97 0.43
C MET A 290 1.29 -15.83 -0.11
N ASP A 291 2.28 -15.89 0.78
CA ASP A 291 3.71 -15.69 0.48
C ASP A 291 4.51 -17.02 0.52
N GLY A 292 3.88 -18.12 0.11
CA GLY A 292 4.53 -19.43 0.02
C GLY A 292 5.03 -19.70 -1.39
N TRP A 293 6.19 -20.34 -1.52
CA TRP A 293 6.72 -20.80 -2.81
C TRP A 293 6.62 -22.32 -2.95
N GLY A 294 6.58 -22.79 -4.20
CA GLY A 294 6.53 -24.21 -4.52
C GLY A 294 5.66 -24.50 -5.74
N GLU A 295 5.47 -25.77 -6.03
CA GLU A 295 4.63 -26.22 -7.13
C GLU A 295 3.15 -25.82 -6.94
N PRO A 296 2.36 -25.71 -8.03
CA PRO A 296 0.98 -25.23 -7.98
C PRO A 296 0.08 -25.91 -6.92
N GLU A 297 0.15 -27.24 -6.76
CA GLU A 297 -0.68 -27.93 -5.76
C GLU A 297 -0.33 -27.53 -4.33
N LEU A 298 0.97 -27.41 -4.00
CA LEU A 298 1.41 -26.96 -2.68
C LEU A 298 0.92 -25.55 -2.39
N LYS A 299 1.00 -24.65 -3.37
CA LYS A 299 0.54 -23.26 -3.22
C LYS A 299 -0.98 -23.16 -3.06
N LYS A 300 -1.74 -23.93 -3.84
CA LYS A 300 -3.20 -24.08 -3.66
C LYS A 300 -3.55 -24.63 -2.28
N GLY A 301 -2.82 -25.64 -1.83
CA GLY A 301 -2.94 -26.20 -0.48
C GLY A 301 -2.66 -25.16 0.60
N THR A 302 -1.57 -24.41 0.48
CA THR A 302 -1.18 -23.33 1.39
C THR A 302 -2.26 -22.24 1.45
N TYR A 303 -2.75 -21.80 0.30
CA TYR A 303 -3.85 -20.84 0.20
C TYR A 303 -5.12 -21.35 0.91
N ARG A 304 -5.51 -22.61 0.66
CA ARG A 304 -6.69 -23.22 1.27
C ARG A 304 -6.57 -23.36 2.80
N HIS A 305 -5.41 -23.78 3.30
CA HIS A 305 -5.23 -24.08 4.72
C HIS A 305 -4.89 -22.87 5.59
N PHE A 306 -4.29 -21.83 5.03
CA PHE A 306 -3.80 -20.70 5.82
C PHE A 306 -4.39 -19.37 5.40
N ILE A 307 -4.90 -19.20 4.16
CA ILE A 307 -5.57 -17.96 3.76
C ILE A 307 -7.08 -18.10 3.84
N TYR A 308 -7.65 -19.06 3.12
CA TYR A 308 -9.09 -19.27 3.05
C TYR A 308 -9.71 -19.64 4.41
N SER A 309 -9.02 -20.49 5.18
CA SER A 309 -9.52 -21.02 6.46
C SER A 309 -9.57 -19.99 7.58
N GLU A 310 -8.79 -18.91 7.46
CA GLU A 310 -8.58 -17.85 8.45
C GLU A 310 -8.87 -16.47 7.83
N PRO A 311 -10.15 -16.17 7.54
CA PRO A 311 -10.57 -14.96 6.84
C PRO A 311 -10.33 -13.69 7.65
N VAL A 312 -9.91 -12.61 6.98
CA VAL A 312 -9.71 -11.27 7.58
C VAL A 312 -10.46 -10.20 6.79
N GLN A 313 -10.05 -9.88 5.55
CA GLN A 313 -10.77 -8.89 4.73
C GLN A 313 -10.60 -9.16 3.23
N PHE A 314 -9.37 -9.05 2.72
CA PHE A 314 -9.00 -9.38 1.36
C PHE A 314 -7.87 -10.41 1.34
N THR A 315 -7.68 -11.06 0.19
CA THR A 315 -6.62 -12.03 -0.01
C THR A 315 -5.68 -11.61 -1.12
N GLY A 316 -4.43 -12.04 -0.99
CA GLY A 316 -3.44 -11.90 -2.04
C GLY A 316 -2.68 -13.19 -2.30
N PHE A 317 -1.90 -13.20 -3.38
CA PHE A 317 -1.13 -14.35 -3.81
C PHE A 317 0.20 -13.91 -4.42
N LYS A 318 1.29 -14.54 -3.99
CA LYS A 318 2.61 -14.31 -4.55
C LYS A 318 2.99 -15.38 -5.57
N LEU A 319 3.69 -14.99 -6.62
CA LEU A 319 4.28 -15.86 -7.63
C LEU A 319 5.80 -15.64 -7.62
N PHE A 320 6.56 -16.73 -7.56
CA PHE A 320 8.01 -16.67 -7.56
C PHE A 320 8.56 -17.21 -8.88
N TYR A 321 9.09 -16.34 -9.74
CA TYR A 321 9.54 -16.71 -11.09
C TYR A 321 10.56 -17.84 -11.10
N LYS A 322 11.36 -17.96 -10.03
CA LYS A 322 12.43 -18.96 -9.91
C LYS A 322 12.07 -20.07 -8.93
N ASN A 323 11.51 -19.73 -7.76
CA ASN A 323 11.32 -20.70 -6.68
C ASN A 323 10.16 -21.67 -6.94
N ASP A 324 9.09 -21.21 -7.59
CA ASP A 324 7.94 -22.06 -7.91
C ASP A 324 8.27 -23.11 -8.99
N LEU A 325 9.34 -22.89 -9.76
CA LEU A 325 9.79 -23.79 -10.82
C LEU A 325 10.71 -24.92 -10.32
N LYS A 326 11.05 -24.96 -9.03
CA LYS A 326 12.04 -25.91 -8.49
C LYS A 326 11.57 -27.36 -8.46
N LYS A 327 10.26 -27.60 -8.43
CA LYS A 327 9.65 -28.94 -8.36
C LYS A 327 8.68 -29.13 -9.52
N ALA A 328 8.47 -30.38 -9.92
CA ALA A 328 7.47 -30.74 -10.92
C ALA A 328 6.10 -30.16 -10.53
N PRO A 329 5.31 -29.64 -11.49
CA PRO A 329 5.51 -29.68 -12.94
C PRO A 329 6.34 -28.51 -13.51
N ASN A 330 7.16 -27.85 -12.69
CA ASN A 330 8.09 -26.79 -13.11
C ASN A 330 7.40 -25.62 -13.85
N ARG A 331 6.23 -25.21 -13.36
CA ARG A 331 5.48 -24.07 -13.91
C ARG A 331 4.95 -23.16 -12.80
N LEU A 332 4.78 -21.89 -13.15
CA LEU A 332 4.03 -20.95 -12.33
C LEU A 332 2.52 -21.23 -12.44
N MET A 333 1.79 -20.90 -11.39
CA MET A 333 0.35 -20.70 -11.54
C MET A 333 0.11 -19.44 -12.37
N THR A 334 -0.86 -19.50 -13.30
CA THR A 334 -1.21 -18.37 -14.17
C THR A 334 -2.38 -17.57 -13.59
N PRO A 335 -2.65 -16.35 -14.07
CA PRO A 335 -3.86 -15.61 -13.67
C PRO A 335 -5.14 -16.44 -13.77
N GLU A 336 -5.29 -17.28 -14.80
CA GLU A 336 -6.43 -18.19 -14.98
C GLU A 336 -6.53 -19.26 -13.88
N ASP A 337 -5.39 -19.75 -13.39
CA ASP A 337 -5.36 -20.66 -12.23
C ASP A 337 -5.77 -19.93 -10.94
N LEU A 338 -5.30 -18.69 -10.76
CA LEU A 338 -5.61 -17.88 -9.58
C LEU A 338 -7.09 -17.47 -9.54
N MET A 339 -7.72 -17.22 -10.69
CA MET A 339 -9.16 -16.93 -10.79
C MET A 339 -10.05 -18.10 -10.35
N LYS A 340 -9.52 -19.32 -10.25
CA LYS A 340 -10.24 -20.50 -9.74
C LYS A 340 -10.16 -20.63 -8.22
N LEU A 341 -9.34 -19.82 -7.55
CA LEU A 341 -9.22 -19.85 -6.09
C LEU A 341 -10.45 -19.25 -5.42
N LYS A 342 -10.72 -19.71 -4.19
CA LYS A 342 -11.78 -19.19 -3.34
C LYS A 342 -11.19 -18.68 -2.03
N PRO A 343 -11.36 -17.39 -1.70
CA PRO A 343 -11.77 -16.30 -2.61
C PRO A 343 -10.72 -16.08 -3.72
N VAL A 344 -11.06 -15.34 -4.78
CA VAL A 344 -10.09 -14.89 -5.79
C VAL A 344 -9.15 -13.86 -5.14
N PRO A 345 -7.81 -14.04 -5.21
CA PRO A 345 -6.87 -13.05 -4.72
C PRO A 345 -6.96 -11.75 -5.53
N ILE A 346 -7.04 -10.62 -4.82
CA ILE A 346 -7.18 -9.28 -5.40
C ILE A 346 -5.88 -8.45 -5.32
N TYR A 347 -4.87 -8.98 -4.62
CA TYR A 347 -3.52 -8.45 -4.56
C TYR A 347 -2.54 -9.51 -5.07
N ILE A 348 -1.80 -9.20 -6.12
CA ILE A 348 -0.89 -10.13 -6.79
C ILE A 348 0.52 -9.57 -6.74
N GLN A 349 1.45 -10.40 -6.26
CA GLN A 349 2.85 -10.02 -6.12
C GLN A 349 3.73 -10.99 -6.90
N TYR A 350 4.62 -10.46 -7.73
CA TYR A 350 5.63 -11.25 -8.43
C TYR A 350 7.01 -11.00 -7.83
N GLN A 351 7.76 -12.08 -7.60
CA GLN A 351 9.12 -12.06 -7.06
C GLN A 351 10.10 -12.82 -7.95
#